data_AF-A0A5B6W2E4-F1
#
_entry.id   AF-A0A5B6W2E4-F1
#
_cell.length_a   1.000
_cell.length_b   1.000
_cell.length_c   1.000
_cell.angle_alpha   90.00
_cell.angle_beta   90.00
_cell.angle_gamma   90.00
#
_symmetry.space_group_name_H-M   'P 1'
#
loop_
_entity.id
_entity.type
_entity.pdbx_description
1 polymer ?
#
loop_
_entity_poly.entity_id
_entity_poly.type
_entity_poly.pdbx_seq_one_letter_code
_entity_poly.pdbx_strand_id
1 'polypeptide(L)'
;MTETYKDSHEKLPFALYAYRTSVRTSTRATPISFVYGMEAILPIEVEIPSLWVLSELKLDEAEWIQSRYDQLNLIEEKRVFHEGDLVLKKIFPMQKDFRRKWMPNWEGPYVVRKVFSGGALILAEMDGKSRRNPVNAD
;
A
#
# COMPACT_ATOMS: atom_id res chain seq x y z
N MET A 1 6.49 11.69 22.07
CA MET A 1 6.25 10.24 21.97
C MET A 1 7.11 9.56 23.02
N THR A 2 6.51 8.91 24.02
CA THR A 2 7.24 8.18 25.06
C THR A 2 7.53 6.78 24.54
N GLU A 3 8.76 6.52 24.10
CA GLU A 3 9.17 5.18 23.69
C GLU A 3 9.21 4.26 24.90
N THR A 4 8.43 3.18 24.88
CA THR A 4 8.40 2.23 26.00
C THR A 4 9.33 1.04 25.72
N TYR A 5 9.91 0.45 26.78
CA TYR A 5 10.79 -0.73 26.67
C TYR A 5 10.11 -1.94 26.01
N LYS A 6 8.77 -1.99 26.08
CA LYS A 6 7.95 -3.06 25.48
C LYS A 6 7.96 -3.05 23.95
N ASP A 7 8.29 -1.92 23.34
CA ASP A 7 8.28 -1.74 21.88
C ASP A 7 9.64 -2.11 21.23
N SER A 8 10.54 -2.71 22.01
CA SER A 8 11.88 -3.12 21.53
C SER A 8 11.81 -4.08 20.34
N HIS A 9 10.86 -5.01 20.34
CA HIS A 9 10.65 -5.96 19.26
C HIS A 9 10.22 -5.31 17.93
N GLU A 10 9.50 -4.19 17.99
CA GLU A 10 9.12 -3.41 16.80
C GLU A 10 10.33 -2.67 16.20
N LYS A 11 11.35 -2.38 17.01
CA LYS A 11 12.58 -1.69 16.59
C LYS A 11 13.69 -2.62 16.10
N LEU A 12 13.61 -3.91 16.43
CA LEU A 12 14.60 -4.90 16.03
C LEU A 12 14.87 -4.91 14.51
N PRO A 13 13.87 -4.88 13.62
CA PRO A 13 14.10 -4.85 12.18
C PRO A 13 14.92 -3.64 11.74
N PHE A 14 14.63 -2.46 12.31
CA PHE A 14 15.34 -1.22 11.98
C PHE A 14 16.78 -1.23 12.48
N ALA A 15 17.01 -1.71 13.70
CA ALA A 15 18.36 -1.84 14.26
C ALA A 15 19.23 -2.83 13.47
N LEU A 16 18.66 -3.98 13.09
CA LEU A 16 19.33 -4.98 12.24
C LEU A 16 19.61 -4.43 10.84
N TYR A 17 18.68 -3.67 10.29
CA TYR A 17 18.85 -3.02 9.00
C TYR A 17 20.02 -2.04 9.01
N ALA A 18 20.03 -1.09 9.95
CA ALA A 18 21.13 -0.15 10.14
C ALA A 18 22.46 -0.88 10.36
N TYR A 19 22.47 -1.98 11.13
CA TYR A 19 23.67 -2.78 11.33
C TYR A 19 24.22 -3.36 10.02
N ARG A 20 23.33 -3.86 9.15
CA ARG A 20 23.68 -4.53 7.88
C ARG A 20 24.14 -3.55 6.80
N THR A 21 23.62 -2.33 6.79
CA THR A 21 23.92 -1.32 5.77
C THR A 21 24.98 -0.30 6.20
N SER A 22 25.32 -0.21 7.49
CA SER A 22 26.39 0.69 7.95
C SER A 22 27.77 0.13 7.67
N VAL A 23 28.66 0.99 7.15
CA VAL A 23 30.08 0.68 6.93
C VAL A 23 30.78 0.47 8.28
N ARG A 24 31.51 -0.65 8.42
CA ARG A 24 32.30 -0.94 9.62
C ARG A 24 33.68 -0.30 9.51
N THR A 25 34.15 0.31 10.59
CA THR A 25 35.48 0.96 10.63
C THR A 25 36.63 -0.03 10.43
N SER A 26 36.46 -1.29 10.87
CA SER A 26 37.49 -2.33 10.76
C SER A 26 37.68 -2.86 9.35
N THR A 27 36.59 -3.04 8.58
CA THR A 27 36.63 -3.63 7.24
C THR A 27 36.38 -2.62 6.13
N ARG A 28 35.99 -1.39 6.47
CA ARG A 28 35.58 -0.33 5.53
C ARG A 28 34.50 -0.75 4.53
N ALA A 29 33.75 -1.80 4.85
CA ALA A 29 32.67 -2.32 4.04
C ALA A 29 31.43 -2.61 4.89
N THR A 30 30.29 -2.76 4.23
CA THR A 30 29.02 -3.07 4.91
C THR A 30 28.96 -4.58 5.18
N PRO A 31 28.33 -5.02 6.28
CA PRO A 31 28.16 -6.45 6.53
C PRO A 31 27.43 -7.19 5.40
N ILE A 32 26.50 -6.53 4.70
CA ILE A 32 25.77 -7.15 3.59
C ILE A 32 26.67 -7.43 2.38
N SER A 33 27.65 -6.55 2.10
CA SER A 33 28.53 -6.71 0.94
C SER A 33 29.48 -7.89 1.09
N PHE A 34 29.79 -8.30 2.32
CA PHE A 34 30.55 -9.53 2.57
C PHE A 34 29.75 -10.80 2.33
N VAL A 35 28.44 -10.78 2.58
CA VAL A 35 27.59 -11.98 2.47
C VAL A 35 27.18 -12.22 1.02
N TYR A 36 26.84 -11.15 0.29
CA TYR A 36 26.25 -11.24 -1.04
C TYR A 36 27.14 -10.70 -2.16
N GLY A 37 28.30 -10.12 -1.84
CA GLY A 37 29.24 -9.58 -2.83
C GLY A 37 28.81 -8.27 -3.50
N MET A 38 27.74 -7.63 -3.01
CA MET A 38 27.18 -6.39 -3.54
C MET A 38 26.70 -5.45 -2.43
N GLU A 39 26.66 -4.15 -2.67
CA GLU A 39 26.13 -3.19 -1.70
C GLU A 39 24.63 -3.40 -1.42
N ALA A 40 24.16 -2.93 -0.25
CA ALA A 40 22.76 -3.03 0.13
C ALA A 40 21.90 -2.23 -0.84
N ILE A 41 21.11 -2.91 -1.68
CA ILE A 41 20.03 -2.24 -2.43
C ILE A 41 18.89 -2.00 -1.45
N LEU A 42 18.45 -0.76 -1.32
CA LEU A 42 17.35 -0.43 -0.42
C LEU A 42 16.05 -1.07 -0.97
N PRO A 43 15.12 -1.54 -0.12
CA PRO A 43 13.83 -2.07 -0.61
C PRO A 43 13.07 -1.08 -1.51
N ILE A 44 13.21 0.22 -1.24
CA ILE A 44 12.63 1.28 -2.10
C ILE A 44 13.25 1.29 -3.50
N GLU A 45 14.51 0.88 -3.67
CA GLU A 45 15.19 0.74 -4.98
C GLU A 45 14.88 -0.60 -5.67
N VAL A 46 14.25 -1.53 -4.96
CA VAL A 46 13.69 -2.78 -5.53
C VAL A 46 12.22 -2.57 -5.93
N GLU A 47 11.48 -1.79 -5.13
CA GLU A 47 10.07 -1.43 -5.38
C GLU A 47 9.93 -0.33 -6.45
N ILE A 48 10.91 0.58 -6.54
CA ILE A 48 11.11 1.52 -7.64
C ILE A 48 12.26 0.94 -8.46
N PRO A 49 12.05 0.39 -9.67
CA PRO A 49 13.14 -0.10 -10.50
C PRO A 49 14.19 1.00 -10.64
N SER A 50 15.39 0.74 -10.13
CA SER A 50 16.46 1.74 -10.06
C SER A 50 17.02 2.05 -11.46
N LEU A 51 17.76 3.16 -11.57
CA LEU A 51 18.46 3.57 -12.81
C LEU A 51 19.38 2.47 -13.40
N TRP A 52 19.80 1.50 -12.58
CA TRP A 52 20.55 0.32 -13.03
C TRP A 52 19.70 -0.63 -13.90
N VAL A 53 18.44 -0.85 -13.53
CA VAL A 53 17.52 -1.67 -14.34
C VAL A 53 17.21 -0.98 -15.67
N LEU A 54 17.14 0.36 -15.67
CA LEU A 54 16.98 1.17 -16.88
C LEU A 54 18.19 1.08 -17.82
N SER A 55 19.41 1.15 -17.27
CA SER A 55 20.64 1.07 -18.07
C SER A 55 20.86 -0.32 -18.67
N GLU A 56 20.44 -1.38 -17.97
CA GLU A 56 20.54 -2.77 -18.43
C GLU A 56 19.49 -3.10 -19.51
N LEU A 57 18.28 -2.51 -19.42
CA LEU A 57 17.22 -2.70 -20.42
C LEU A 57 17.33 -1.76 -21.64
N LYS A 58 18.24 -0.77 -21.65
CA LYS A 58 18.35 0.27 -22.69
C LYS A 58 17.03 0.94 -23.05
N LEU A 59 16.10 1.03 -22.09
CA LEU A 59 14.79 1.62 -22.31
C LEU A 59 14.89 3.15 -22.27
N ASP A 60 14.20 3.80 -23.19
CA ASP A 60 14.04 5.25 -23.17
C ASP A 60 13.25 5.68 -21.93
N GLU A 61 13.63 6.81 -21.33
CA GLU A 61 13.05 7.29 -20.08
C GLU A 61 11.52 7.51 -20.21
N ALA A 62 11.05 7.95 -21.38
CA ALA A 62 9.63 8.17 -21.63
C ALA A 62 8.84 6.84 -21.71
N GLU A 63 9.41 5.83 -22.36
CA GLU A 63 8.78 4.50 -22.47
C GLU A 63 8.69 3.81 -21.10
N TRP A 64 9.70 3.99 -20.24
CA TRP A 64 9.66 3.46 -18.87
C TRP A 64 8.63 4.17 -18.00
N ILE A 65 8.54 5.51 -18.08
CA ILE A 65 7.52 6.25 -17.35
C ILE A 65 6.13 5.73 -17.74
N GLN A 66 5.88 5.53 -19.03
CA GLN A 66 4.63 4.99 -19.55
C GLN A 66 4.36 3.56 -19.02
N SER A 67 5.32 2.65 -19.16
CA SER A 67 5.22 1.26 -18.66
C SER A 67 4.99 1.20 -17.16
N ARG A 68 5.62 2.11 -16.40
CA ARG A 68 5.43 2.24 -14.95
C ARG A 68 4.04 2.76 -14.60
N TYR A 69 3.53 3.74 -15.33
CA TYR A 69 2.14 4.19 -15.17
C TYR A 69 1.15 3.06 -15.47
N ASP A 70 1.39 2.26 -16.50
CA ASP A 70 0.53 1.13 -16.85
C ASP A 70 0.58 0.02 -15.79
N GLN A 71 1.75 -0.28 -15.23
CA GLN A 71 1.90 -1.20 -14.11
C GLN A 71 1.19 -0.69 -12.84
N LEU A 72 1.35 0.61 -12.53
CA LEU A 72 0.65 1.22 -11.39
C LEU A 72 -0.86 1.21 -11.59
N ASN A 73 -1.36 1.46 -12.81
CA ASN A 73 -2.79 1.35 -13.13
C ASN A 73 -3.30 -0.09 -13.08
N LEU A 74 -2.46 -1.08 -13.35
CA LEU A 74 -2.81 -2.50 -13.21
C LEU A 74 -2.89 -2.92 -11.72
N ILE A 75 -2.06 -2.33 -10.86
CA ILE A 75 -2.08 -2.56 -9.42
C ILE A 75 -3.21 -1.77 -8.75
N GLU A 76 -3.38 -0.50 -9.12
CA GLU A 76 -4.54 0.35 -8.84
C GLU A 76 -5.65 0.01 -9.84
N GLU A 77 -6.13 -1.23 -9.86
CA GLU A 77 -7.31 -1.60 -10.64
C GLU A 77 -8.52 -0.78 -10.11
N LYS A 78 -8.64 0.46 -10.59
CA LYS A 78 -9.65 1.43 -10.18
C LYS A 78 -10.99 0.86 -10.58
N ARG A 79 -11.69 0.31 -9.60
CA ARG A 79 -13.01 -0.27 -9.81
C ARG A 79 -13.94 0.83 -10.29
N VAL A 80 -14.42 0.69 -11.52
CA VAL A 80 -15.48 1.54 -12.07
C VAL A 80 -16.80 1.01 -11.54
N PHE A 81 -17.60 1.90 -10.95
CA PHE A 81 -18.92 1.57 -10.45
C PHE A 81 -19.98 2.27 -11.30
N HIS A 82 -21.12 1.60 -11.48
CA HIS A 82 -22.30 2.11 -12.16
C HIS A 82 -23.48 2.20 -11.18
N GLU A 83 -24.46 3.06 -11.51
CA GLU A 83 -25.71 3.12 -10.74
C GLU A 83 -26.46 1.78 -10.86
N GLY A 84 -26.83 1.20 -9.73
CA GLY A 84 -27.43 -0.13 -9.63
C GLY A 84 -26.47 -1.23 -9.18
N ASP A 85 -25.16 -0.99 -9.16
CA ASP A 85 -24.18 -2.01 -8.73
C ASP A 85 -24.33 -2.35 -7.25
N LEU A 86 -24.15 -3.64 -6.94
CA LEU A 86 -24.12 -4.14 -5.57
C LEU A 86 -22.70 -4.09 -5.01
N VAL A 87 -22.53 -3.39 -3.89
CA VAL A 87 -21.23 -3.16 -3.27
C VAL A 87 -21.25 -3.46 -1.77
N LEU A 88 -20.10 -3.87 -1.26
CA LEU A 88 -19.84 -4.08 0.17
C LEU A 88 -18.92 -2.99 0.68
N LYS A 89 -19.24 -2.42 1.84
CA LYS A 89 -18.46 -1.36 2.48
C LYS A 89 -17.47 -1.97 3.48
N LYS A 90 -16.19 -1.65 3.37
CA LYS A 90 -15.19 -2.07 4.35
C LYS A 90 -15.36 -1.33 5.68
N ILE A 91 -15.30 -2.05 6.79
CA ILE A 91 -15.34 -1.47 8.13
C ILE A 91 -13.90 -1.13 8.53
N PHE A 92 -13.59 0.16 8.72
CA PHE A 92 -12.25 0.57 9.13
C PHE A 92 -11.98 0.21 10.59
N PRO A 93 -10.78 -0.33 10.90
CA PRO A 93 -10.46 -0.82 12.23
C PRO A 93 -10.25 0.27 13.29
N MET A 94 -10.38 1.55 12.97
CA MET A 94 -10.17 2.65 13.94
C MET A 94 -11.35 2.84 14.92
N GLN A 95 -12.53 2.27 14.62
CA GLN A 95 -13.67 2.19 15.57
C GLN A 95 -13.58 0.95 16.47
N LYS A 96 -12.40 0.70 17.06
CA LYS A 96 -12.03 -0.62 17.61
C LYS A 96 -12.41 -0.90 19.05
N ASP A 97 -13.44 -0.30 19.64
CA ASP A 97 -13.59 -0.50 21.08
C ASP A 97 -14.19 -1.86 21.48
N PHE A 98 -14.90 -2.61 20.62
CA PHE A 98 -15.57 -3.86 21.11
C PHE A 98 -15.71 -5.06 20.13
N ARG A 99 -15.11 -5.06 18.93
CA ARG A 99 -15.38 -6.12 17.94
C ARG A 99 -14.32 -7.23 17.92
N ARG A 100 -14.74 -8.44 18.29
CA ARG A 100 -13.92 -9.67 18.38
C ARG A 100 -13.39 -10.13 17.00
N LYS A 101 -12.25 -10.83 17.03
CA LYS A 101 -11.44 -11.40 15.92
C LYS A 101 -12.20 -12.10 14.76
N TRP A 102 -13.47 -12.44 14.93
CA TRP A 102 -14.28 -13.24 13.98
C TRP A 102 -15.47 -12.50 13.37
N MET A 103 -15.59 -11.18 13.59
CA MET A 103 -16.65 -10.41 12.97
C MET A 103 -16.32 -10.10 11.49
N PRO A 104 -17.33 -10.04 10.60
CA PRO A 104 -17.11 -9.69 9.20
C PRO A 104 -16.53 -8.28 9.09
N ASN A 105 -15.51 -8.14 8.24
CA ASN A 105 -14.82 -6.86 7.97
C ASN A 105 -15.56 -5.99 6.93
N TRP A 106 -16.73 -6.45 6.47
CA TRP A 106 -17.53 -5.85 5.42
C TRP A 106 -18.97 -5.67 5.91
N GLU A 107 -19.58 -4.54 5.55
CA GLU A 107 -20.95 -4.16 5.85
C GLU A 107 -21.74 -4.05 4.53
N GLY A 108 -22.96 -4.60 4.49
CA GLY A 108 -23.80 -4.58 3.29
C GLY A 108 -24.59 -5.88 3.12
N PRO A 109 -25.30 -6.06 2.01
CA PRO A 109 -25.12 -5.41 0.70
C PRO A 109 -25.77 -4.02 0.55
N TYR A 110 -25.15 -3.16 -0.27
CA TYR A 110 -25.66 -1.83 -0.65
C TYR A 110 -25.77 -1.70 -2.17
N VAL A 111 -26.70 -0.88 -2.64
CA VAL A 111 -26.84 -0.52 -4.06
C VAL A 111 -26.23 0.87 -4.29
N VAL A 112 -25.42 1.01 -5.34
CA VAL A 112 -24.90 2.31 -5.78
C VAL A 112 -26.05 3.10 -6.39
N ARG A 113 -26.46 4.19 -5.73
CA ARG A 113 -27.54 5.06 -6.23
C ARG A 113 -27.02 6.14 -7.17
N LYS A 114 -25.83 6.67 -6.88
CA LYS A 114 -25.21 7.73 -7.67
C LYS A 114 -23.71 7.64 -7.62
N VAL A 115 -23.09 7.80 -8.78
CA VAL A 115 -21.63 7.83 -8.96
C VAL A 115 -21.21 9.25 -9.30
N PHE A 116 -20.16 9.74 -8.64
CA PHE A 116 -19.55 11.03 -8.95
C PHE A 116 -18.22 10.83 -9.68
N SER A 117 -17.82 11.80 -10.52
CA SER A 117 -16.62 11.76 -11.38
C SER A 117 -15.27 11.73 -10.63
N GLY A 118 -15.28 11.60 -9.30
CA GLY A 118 -14.10 11.53 -8.44
C GLY A 118 -14.11 10.33 -7.49
N GLY A 119 -14.81 9.24 -7.84
CA GLY A 119 -14.83 8.02 -7.04
C GLY A 119 -15.72 8.07 -5.80
N ALA A 120 -16.46 9.14 -5.56
CA ALA A 120 -17.46 9.19 -4.51
C ALA A 120 -18.77 8.52 -4.96
N LEU A 121 -19.41 7.78 -4.05
CA LEU A 121 -20.62 7.01 -4.28
C LEU A 121 -21.67 7.35 -3.22
N ILE A 122 -22.93 7.50 -3.62
CA ILE A 122 -24.06 7.46 -2.68
C ILE A 122 -24.62 6.05 -2.66
N LEU A 123 -24.60 5.44 -1.48
CA LEU A 123 -25.12 4.09 -1.25
C LEU A 123 -26.56 4.15 -0.75
N ALA A 124 -27.38 3.21 -1.22
CA ALA A 124 -28.71 2.93 -0.71
C ALA A 124 -28.76 1.54 -0.09
N GLU A 125 -29.49 1.40 1.01
CA GLU A 125 -29.88 0.09 1.55
C GLU A 125 -30.81 -0.61 0.55
N MET A 126 -30.91 -1.94 0.64
CA MET A 126 -31.77 -2.75 -0.24
C MET A 126 -33.24 -2.29 -0.23
N ASP A 127 -33.68 -1.67 0.87
CA ASP A 127 -35.04 -1.11 1.04
C ASP A 127 -35.23 0.25 0.33
N GLY A 128 -34.26 0.70 -0.47
CA GLY A 128 -34.29 1.97 -1.23
C GLY A 128 -33.95 3.20 -0.39
N LYS A 129 -33.73 3.05 0.92
CA LYS A 129 -33.34 4.14 1.81
C LYS A 129 -31.90 4.58 1.50
N SER A 130 -31.77 5.79 0.98
CA SER A 130 -30.46 6.34 0.61
C SER A 130 -29.74 6.96 1.78
N ARG A 131 -28.43 6.70 1.88
CA ARG A 131 -27.58 7.42 2.83
C ARG A 131 -27.37 8.85 2.37
N ARG A 132 -27.33 9.78 3.34
CA ARG A 132 -27.12 11.21 3.09
C ARG A 132 -25.67 11.55 2.76
N ASN A 133 -24.72 10.75 3.26
CA ASN A 133 -23.30 11.04 3.13
C ASN A 133 -22.68 10.17 2.01
N PRO A 134 -21.95 10.77 1.07
CA PRO A 134 -21.20 10.02 0.06
C PRO A 134 -20.04 9.25 0.70
N VAL A 135 -19.67 8.13 0.10
CA VAL A 135 -18.57 7.25 0.51
C VAL A 135 -17.58 7.18 -0.65
N ASN A 136 -16.28 7.31 -0.37
CA ASN A 136 -15.24 7.17 -1.40
C ASN A 136 -15.04 5.69 -1.76
N ALA A 137 -14.71 5.44 -3.03
CA ALA A 137 -14.44 4.12 -3.58
C ALA A 137 -12.97 3.65 -3.43
N ASP A 138 -12.07 4.55 -3.02
CA ASP A 138 -10.63 4.30 -2.77
C ASP A 138 -10.36 3.52 -1.46
#